data_AF-A0A3D5ZQ88-F1
#
_entry.id   AF-A0A3D5ZQ88-F1
#
_cell.length_a   1.000
_cell.length_b   1.000
_cell.length_c   1.000
_cell.angle_alpha   90.00
_cell.angle_beta   90.00
_cell.angle_gamma   90.00
#
_symmetry.space_group_name_H-M   'P 1'
#
loop_
_entity.id
_entity.type
_entity.pdbx_description
1 polymer ?
#
loop_
_entity_poly.entity_id
_entity_poly.type
_entity_poly.pdbx_seq_one_letter_code
_entity_poly.pdbx_strand_id
1 'polypeptide(L)'
;MAIKRVKRSGKTNAAKGENMPNTDLTAKEVTIISDLLTYEEAACKKARLYSKQLTDPEIADKFTKIADNHEKRFNALLALL
;
A
#
# COMPACT_ATOMS: atom_id res chain seq x y z
N MET A 1 -19.88 -46.04 15.12
CA MET A 1 -18.81 -45.38 15.89
C MET A 1 -18.38 -44.11 15.16
N ALA A 2 -18.37 -42.99 15.88
CA ALA A 2 -18.32 -41.64 15.33
C ALA A 2 -16.89 -41.17 15.03
N ILE A 3 -16.68 -40.55 13.87
CA ILE A 3 -15.51 -39.70 13.63
C ILE A 3 -16.00 -38.26 13.50
N LYS A 4 -15.60 -37.46 14.48
CA LYS A 4 -16.05 -36.08 14.72
C LYS A 4 -15.67 -35.15 13.57
N ARG A 5 -16.68 -34.42 13.10
CA ARG A 5 -16.59 -33.25 12.22
C ARG A 5 -15.69 -32.18 12.87
N VAL A 6 -14.50 -31.94 12.32
CA VAL A 6 -13.62 -30.83 12.72
C VAL A 6 -14.21 -29.52 12.18
N LYS A 7 -14.83 -28.74 13.07
CA LYS A 7 -15.18 -27.34 12.78
C LYS A 7 -13.90 -26.51 12.85
N ARG A 8 -13.29 -26.17 11.71
CA ARG A 8 -12.28 -25.10 11.66
C ARG A 8 -12.98 -23.75 11.77
N SER A 9 -13.22 -23.33 13.01
CA SER A 9 -13.53 -21.93 13.34
C SER A 9 -12.23 -21.13 13.21
N GLY A 10 -11.97 -20.62 12.00
CA GLY A 10 -10.96 -19.60 11.78
C GLY A 10 -11.55 -18.26 12.20
N LYS A 11 -11.23 -17.81 13.42
CA LYS A 11 -11.52 -16.45 13.89
C LYS A 11 -10.97 -15.45 12.87
N THR A 12 -11.85 -14.65 12.27
CA THR A 12 -11.46 -13.43 11.58
C THR A 12 -10.93 -12.47 12.64
N ASN A 13 -9.61 -12.38 12.78
CA ASN A 13 -9.00 -11.32 13.54
C ASN A 13 -9.25 -10.03 12.76
N ALA A 14 -10.25 -9.27 13.18
CA ALA A 14 -10.40 -7.88 12.81
C ALA A 14 -9.07 -7.20 13.13
N ALA A 15 -8.34 -6.79 12.10
CA ALA A 15 -7.15 -5.99 12.25
C ALA A 15 -7.56 -4.77 13.06
N LYS A 16 -7.00 -4.70 14.26
CA LYS A 16 -7.08 -3.59 15.21
C LYS A 16 -6.87 -2.32 14.39
N GLY A 17 -7.89 -1.46 14.31
CA GLY A 17 -7.71 -0.11 13.82
C GLY A 17 -6.68 0.54 14.73
N GLU A 18 -5.44 0.63 14.26
CA GLU A 18 -4.44 1.46 14.88
C GLU A 18 -4.97 2.89 14.79
N ASN A 19 -5.26 3.48 15.94
CA ASN A 19 -5.49 4.91 16.04
C ASN A 19 -4.29 5.60 15.39
N MET A 20 -4.49 6.23 14.23
CA MET A 20 -3.51 7.15 13.69
C MET A 20 -3.28 8.24 14.74
N PRO A 21 -2.02 8.58 15.03
CA PRO A 21 -1.73 9.73 15.87
C PRO A 21 -2.37 10.96 15.21
N ASN A 22 -3.23 11.69 15.94
CA ASN A 22 -3.62 13.05 15.56
C ASN A 22 -2.36 13.90 15.56
N THR A 23 -1.67 13.95 14.44
CA THR A 23 -0.48 14.78 14.26
C THR A 23 -0.97 16.17 13.93
N ASP A 24 -0.83 17.10 14.87
CA ASP A 24 -0.99 18.53 14.59
C ASP A 24 0.13 18.96 13.63
N LEU A 25 -0.09 18.75 12.34
CA LEU A 25 0.86 19.08 11.29
C LEU A 25 0.91 20.59 11.10
N THR A 26 2.12 21.12 10.99
CA THR A 26 2.31 22.50 10.57
C THR A 26 1.97 22.66 9.08
N ALA A 27 1.57 23.86 8.67
CA ALA A 27 1.24 24.13 7.26
C ALA A 27 2.38 23.76 6.29
N LYS A 28 3.65 23.91 6.71
CA LYS A 28 4.81 23.51 5.91
C LYS A 28 4.89 22.00 5.73
N GLU A 29 4.63 21.23 6.78
CA GLU A 29 4.62 19.76 6.72
C GLU A 29 3.49 19.25 5.83
N VAL A 30 2.31 19.87 5.90
CA VAL A 30 1.18 19.55 5.00
C VAL A 30 1.55 19.80 3.53
N THR A 31 2.21 20.93 3.22
CA THR A 31 2.70 21.18 1.85
C THR A 31 3.69 20.10 1.40
N ILE A 32 4.67 19.75 2.24
CA ILE A 32 5.67 18.73 1.92
C ILE A 32 5.00 17.37 1.70
N ILE A 33 4.05 16.97 2.55
CA ILE A 33 3.32 15.70 2.39
C ILE A 33 2.49 15.71 1.10
N SER A 34 1.88 16.84 0.75
CA SER A 34 1.13 17.00 -0.51
C SER A 34 2.02 16.85 -1.75
N ASP A 35 3.22 17.42 -1.72
CA ASP A 35 4.21 17.25 -2.78
C ASP A 35 4.66 15.80 -2.88
N LEU A 36 4.95 15.16 -1.74
CA LEU A 36 5.33 13.74 -1.69
C LEU A 36 4.23 12.83 -2.24
N LEU A 37 2.96 13.08 -1.91
CA LEU A 37 1.82 12.34 -2.46
C LEU A 37 1.80 12.45 -4.00
N THR A 38 2.03 13.64 -4.54
CA THR A 38 2.10 13.86 -5.99
C THR A 38 3.24 13.07 -6.63
N TYR A 39 4.41 13.03 -5.98
CA TYR A 39 5.55 12.25 -6.47
C TYR A 39 5.30 10.74 -6.42
N GLU A 40 4.73 10.22 -5.33
CA GLU A 40 4.40 8.79 -5.21
C GLU A 40 3.35 8.36 -6.24
N GLU A 41 2.32 9.19 -6.48
CA GLU A 41 1.31 8.89 -7.49
C GLU A 41 1.92 8.81 -8.90
N ALA A 42 2.76 9.80 -9.26
CA ALA A 42 3.43 9.84 -10.55
C ALA A 42 4.38 8.64 -10.73
N ALA A 43 5.14 8.28 -9.70
CA ALA A 43 6.05 7.15 -9.72
C ALA A 43 5.30 5.82 -9.84
N CYS A 44 4.21 5.64 -9.08
CA CYS A 44 3.35 4.46 -9.16
C CYS A 44 2.78 4.26 -10.57
N LYS A 45 2.22 5.32 -11.18
CA LYS A 45 1.68 5.26 -12.55
C LYS A 45 2.74 4.87 -13.58
N LYS A 46 3.95 5.45 -13.49
CA LYS A 46 5.06 5.11 -14.39
C LYS A 46 5.52 3.66 -14.20
N ALA A 47 5.68 3.20 -12.96
CA ALA A 47 6.06 1.82 -12.68
C ALA A 47 5.00 0.82 -13.19
N ARG A 48 3.71 1.10 -12.98
CA ARG A 48 2.59 0.29 -13.52
C ARG A 48 2.52 0.28 -15.04
N LEU A 49 2.96 1.37 -15.69
CA LEU A 49 3.05 1.42 -17.14
C LEU A 49 4.19 0.52 -17.63
N TYR A 50 5.37 0.64 -17.04
CA TYR A 50 6.53 -0.17 -17.42
C TYR A 50 6.31 -1.66 -17.18
N SER A 51 5.66 -2.05 -16.09
CA SER A 51 5.34 -3.47 -15.88
C SER A 51 4.44 -4.07 -16.98
N LYS A 52 3.71 -3.26 -17.73
CA LYS A 52 2.85 -3.70 -18.84
C LYS A 52 3.51 -3.60 -20.22
N GLN A 53 4.49 -2.71 -20.37
CA GLN A 53 5.13 -2.44 -21.66
C GLN A 53 6.42 -3.23 -21.88
N LEU A 54 7.06 -3.68 -20.80
CA LEU A 54 8.30 -4.44 -20.87
C LEU A 54 8.03 -5.87 -21.35
N THR A 55 8.88 -6.33 -22.26
CA THR A 55 8.81 -7.69 -22.83
C THR A 55 9.52 -8.72 -21.97
N ASP A 56 10.49 -8.29 -21.17
CA ASP A 56 11.19 -9.15 -20.22
C ASP A 56 10.31 -9.39 -18.99
N PRO A 57 9.91 -10.64 -18.72
CA PRO A 57 9.01 -10.97 -17.61
C PRO A 57 9.64 -10.69 -16.24
N GLU A 58 10.96 -10.87 -16.07
CA GLU A 58 11.60 -10.62 -14.77
C GLU A 58 11.64 -9.12 -14.45
N ILE A 59 11.86 -8.28 -15.46
CA ILE A 59 11.89 -6.83 -15.29
C ILE A 59 10.46 -6.30 -15.11
N ALA A 60 9.48 -6.82 -15.85
CA ALA A 60 8.07 -6.50 -15.68
C ALA A 60 7.59 -6.82 -14.25
N ASP A 61 7.96 -7.97 -13.71
CA ASP A 61 7.65 -8.36 -12.32
C ASP A 61 8.31 -7.43 -11.29
N LYS A 62 9.57 -7.00 -11.52
CA LYS A 62 10.23 -6.01 -10.66
C LYS A 62 9.48 -4.67 -10.67
N PHE A 63 9.04 -4.19 -11.83
CA PHE A 63 8.25 -2.97 -11.91
C PHE A 63 6.88 -3.08 -11.25
N THR A 64 6.25 -4.27 -11.30
CA THR A 64 5.02 -4.54 -10.56
C THR A 64 5.24 -4.38 -9.05
N LYS A 65 6.31 -4.98 -8.51
CA LYS A 65 6.67 -4.85 -7.09
C LYS A 65 7.01 -3.40 -6.71
N ILE A 66 7.67 -2.65 -7.59
CA ILE A 66 7.98 -1.23 -7.38
C ILE A 66 6.69 -0.40 -7.33
N ALA A 67 5.75 -0.64 -8.25
CA ALA A 67 4.45 0.01 -8.24
C ALA A 67 3.67 -0.25 -6.94
N ASP A 68 3.62 -1.51 -6.49
CA ASP A 68 2.94 -1.88 -5.24
C ASP A 68 3.57 -1.20 -4.02
N ASN A 69 4.89 -0.95 -4.04
CA ASN A 69 5.58 -0.24 -2.98
C ASN A 69 5.23 1.26 -2.97
N HIS A 70 5.22 1.91 -4.14
CA HIS A 70 4.77 3.30 -4.25
C HIS A 70 3.32 3.49 -3.79
N GLU A 71 2.43 2.54 -4.10
CA GLU A 71 1.05 2.57 -3.60
C GLU A 71 0.97 2.44 -2.07
N LYS A 72 1.75 1.54 -1.46
CA LYS A 72 1.83 1.44 0.00
C LYS A 72 2.33 2.73 0.64
N ARG A 73 3.36 3.35 0.07
CA ARG A 73 3.91 4.63 0.54
C ARG A 73 2.91 5.76 0.40
N PHE A 74 2.20 5.84 -0.73
CA PHE A 74 1.14 6.82 -0.96
C PHE A 74 0.03 6.68 0.11
N ASN A 75 -0.44 5.45 0.35
CA ASN A 75 -1.48 5.20 1.36
C ASN A 75 -1.01 5.56 2.78
N ALA A 76 0.27 5.29 3.09
CA ALA A 76 0.85 5.68 4.36
C ALA A 76 0.97 7.20 4.52
N LEU A 77 1.34 7.93 3.46
CA LEU A 77 1.37 9.39 3.47
C LEU A 77 -0.04 10.00 3.59
N LEU A 78 -1.02 9.42 2.89
CA LEU A 78 -2.41 9.86 2.96
C LEU A 78 -2.99 9.66 4.36
N ALA A 79 -2.58 8.61 5.06
CA ALA A 79 -2.94 8.36 6.44
C ALA A 79 -2.31 9.34 7.45
N LEU A 80 -1.34 10.17 7.04
CA LEU A 80 -0.78 11.22 7.91
C LEU A 80 -1.53 12.55 7.80
N LEU A 81 -2.37 12.73 6.77
CA LEU A 81 -3.22 13.91 6.57
C LEU A 81 -4.62 13.69 7.14
#